data_AF-A0A9X3L6W7-F1
#
_entry.id   AF-A0A9X3L6W7-F1
#
_cell.length_a   1.000
_cell.length_b   1.000
_cell.length_c   1.000
_cell.angle_alpha   90.00
_cell.angle_beta   90.00
_cell.angle_gamma   90.00
#
_symmetry.space_group_name_H-M   'P 1'
#
loop_
_entity.id
_entity.type
_entity.pdbx_description
1 polymer ?
#
loop_
_entity_poly.entity_id
_entity_poly.type
_entity_poly.pdbx_seq_one_letter_code
_entity_poly.pdbx_strand_id
1 'polypeptide(L)' 'MPIILIYKELNHLIDDYYKCPFTHIKEQILIDINLLTDALLMVDADLQLEAPLKSV' A
#
# COMPACT_ATOMS: atom_id res chain seq x y z
N MET A 1 -4.80 8.57 10.24
CA MET A 1 -5.64 7.41 10.62
C MET A 1 -5.92 6.40 9.50
N PRO A 2 -6.05 6.76 8.19
CA PRO A 2 -6.23 5.76 7.13
C PRO A 2 -4.95 4.98 6.76
N ILE A 3 -3.78 5.61 6.84
CA ILE A 3 -2.47 5.01 6.49
C ILE A 3 -2.15 3.75 7.30
N ILE A 4 -2.43 3.75 8.61
CA ILE A 4 -2.17 2.60 9.50
C ILE A 4 -3.00 1.37 9.07
N LEU A 5 -4.22 1.59 8.57
CA LEU A 5 -5.07 0.52 8.07
C LEU A 5 -4.51 -0.06 6.77
N ILE A 6 -3.99 0.79 5.87
CA ILE A 6 -3.34 0.36 4.63
C ILE A 6 -2.11 -0.51 4.93
N TYR A 7 -1.25 -0.10 5.87
CA TYR A 7 -0.10 -0.92 6.29
C TYR A 7 -0.52 -2.26 6.89
N LYS A 8 -1.57 -2.29 7.69
CA LYS A 8 -2.08 -3.54 8.28
C LYS A 8 -2.59 -4.48 7.19
N GLU A 9 -3.32 -3.95 6.23
CA GLU A 9 -3.86 -4.73 5.11
C GLU A 9 -2.76 -5.26 4.19
N LEU A 10 -1.77 -4.44 3.85
CA LEU A 10 -0.61 -4.87 3.07
C LEU A 10 0.12 -6.05 3.73
N ASN A 11 0.29 -6.02 5.06
CA ASN A 11 0.89 -7.14 5.79
C ASN A 11 0.06 -8.42 5.69
N HIS A 12 -1.26 -8.33 5.76
CA HIS A 12 -2.14 -9.50 5.57
C HIS A 12 -2.07 -10.04 4.14
N LEU A 13 -2.13 -9.16 3.14
CA LEU A 13 -2.08 -9.57 1.73
C LEU A 13 -0.74 -10.22 1.37
N ILE A 14 0.38 -9.73 1.92
CA ILE A 14 1.68 -10.37 1.74
C ILE A 14 1.68 -11.79 2.33
N ASP A 15 1.13 -11.96 3.54
CA ASP A 15 1.02 -13.27 4.18
C ASP A 15 0.12 -14.22 3.37
N ASP A 16 -1.03 -13.73 2.90
CA ASP A 16 -1.94 -14.48 2.04
C ASP A 16 -1.28 -14.86 0.71
N TYR A 17 -0.50 -13.96 0.10
CA TYR A 17 0.27 -14.25 -1.11
C TYR A 17 1.22 -15.41 -0.89
N TYR A 18 1.98 -15.45 0.20
CA TYR A 18 2.92 -16.54 0.46
C TYR A 18 2.23 -17.86 0.81
N LYS A 19 1.06 -17.81 1.45
CA LYS A 19 0.30 -18.99 1.85
C LYS A 19 -0.60 -19.56 0.75
N CYS A 20 -0.95 -18.76 -0.26
CA CYS A 20 -1.91 -19.17 -1.28
C CYS A 20 -1.29 -20.19 -2.26
N PRO A 21 -1.88 -21.40 -2.38
CA PRO A 21 -1.39 -22.42 -3.30
C PRO A 21 -1.89 -22.22 -4.74
N PHE A 22 -2.90 -21.36 -4.95
CA PHE A 22 -3.55 -21.18 -6.24
C PHE A 22 -2.97 -19.99 -7.00
N THR A 23 -2.31 -20.25 -8.13
CA THR A 23 -1.64 -19.22 -8.93
C THR A 23 -2.56 -18.06 -9.34
N HIS A 24 -3.77 -18.36 -9.82
CA HIS A 24 -4.71 -17.33 -10.23
C HIS A 24 -5.17 -16.41 -9.08
N ILE A 25 -5.23 -16.94 -7.85
CA ILE A 25 -5.55 -16.13 -6.66
C ILE A 25 -4.32 -15.31 -6.25
N LYS A 26 -3.11 -15.88 -6.33
CA LYS A 26 -1.86 -15.13 -6.09
C LYS A 26 -1.72 -13.93 -7.02
N GLU A 27 -2.11 -14.07 -8.27
CA GLU A 27 -2.11 -12.96 -9.24
C GLU A 27 -3.06 -11.84 -8.79
N GLN A 28 -4.26 -12.17 -8.31
CA GLN A 28 -5.19 -11.17 -7.77
C GLN A 28 -4.65 -10.50 -6.49
N ILE A 29 -4.11 -11.28 -5.56
CA ILE A 29 -3.49 -10.74 -4.34
C ILE A 29 -2.33 -9.79 -4.68
N LEU A 30 -1.53 -10.12 -5.69
CA LEU A 30 -0.43 -9.26 -6.14
C LEU A 30 -0.94 -7.94 -6.73
N ILE A 31 -2.05 -7.96 -7.47
CA ILE A 31 -2.71 -6.75 -7.98
C ILE A 31 -3.15 -5.86 -6.80
N ASP A 32 -3.77 -6.45 -5.78
CA ASP A 32 -4.24 -5.72 -4.60
C ASP A 32 -3.08 -5.10 -3.80
N ILE A 33 -1.98 -5.84 -3.63
CA ILE A 33 -0.74 -5.32 -3.00
C ILE A 33 -0.21 -4.12 -3.77
N ASN A 34 -0.14 -4.19 -5.10
CA ASN A 34 0.35 -3.10 -5.93
C ASN A 34 -0.56 -1.87 -5.80
N LEU A 35 -1.88 -2.06 -5.90
CA LEU A 35 -2.85 -0.98 -5.78
C LEU A 35 -2.75 -0.24 -4.44
N LEU A 36 -2.63 -0.98 -3.33
CA LEU A 36 -2.51 -0.39 -2.00
C LEU A 36 -1.15 0.27 -1.77
N THR A 37 -0.08 -0.29 -2.35
CA THR A 37 1.25 0.32 -2.33
C THR A 37 1.25 1.66 -3.09
N ASP A 38 0.64 1.70 -4.27
CA ASP A 38 0.52 2.93 -5.05
C ASP A 38 -0.32 3.99 -4.31
N ALA A 39 -1.45 3.58 -3.73
CA ALA A 39 -2.28 4.49 -2.91
C ALA A 39 -1.50 5.07 -1.72
N LEU A 40 -0.65 4.26 -1.07
CA LEU A 40 0.19 4.71 0.03
C LEU A 40 1.22 5.75 -0.44
N LEU A 41 1.88 5.50 -1.58
CA LEU A 41 2.84 6.43 -2.17
C LEU A 41 2.20 7.77 -2.56
N MET A 42 0.97 7.75 -3.08
CA MET A 42 0.24 8.98 -3.41
C MET A 42 -0.07 9.80 -2.15
N VAL A 43 -0.53 9.13 -1.08
CA VAL A 43 -0.82 9.81 0.19
C VAL A 43 0.44 10.40 0.81
N ASP A 44 1.58 9.70 0.75
CA ASP A 44 2.86 10.22 1.24
C ASP A 44 3.34 11.41 0.41
N ALA A 45 3.15 11.38 -0.91
CA ALA A 45 3.50 12.50 -1.79
C ALA A 45 2.64 13.74 -1.53
N ASP A 46 1.34 13.57 -1.32
CA ASP A 46 0.42 14.67 -0.97
C ASP A 46 0.78 15.28 0.40
N LEU A 47 1.15 14.45 1.38
CA LEU A 47 1.60 14.92 2.70
C LEU A 47 2.93 15.70 2.65
N GLN A 48 3.82 15.38 1.71
CA GLN A 48 5.07 16.12 1.50
C GLN A 48 4.82 17.48 0.82
N LEU A 49 3.76 17.61 0.01
CA LEU A 49 3.40 18.85 -0.69
C LEU A 49 2.78 19.90 0.25
N GLU A 50 2.08 19.46 1.30
CA GLU A 50 1.45 20.31 2.32
C GLU A 50 2.44 20.77 3.43
N ALA A 51 3.68 20.28 3.43
CA ALA A 51 4.71 20.82 4.31
C ALA A 51 5.10 22.22 3.81
N PRO A 52 4.94 23.30 4.61
CA PRO A 52 5.15 24.66 4.14
C PRO A 52 6.56 24.79 3.58
N LEU A 53 6.64 25.32 2.35
CA LEU A 53 7.85 25.85 1.72
C LEU A 53 8.73 26.42 2.83
N LYS A 54 9.84 25.73 3.14
CA LYS A 54 10.90 26.33 3.93
C LYS A 54 11.36 27.54 3.13
N SER A 55 10.87 28.70 3.54
CA SER A 55 11.34 30.01 3.14
C SER A 55 12.84 30.06 3.36
N VAL A 56 13.60 30.08 2.26
CA VAL A 56 14.98 30.54 2.19
C VAL A 56 14.99 31.72 1.24
#